data_AF-A0A2C6E993-F1
#
_entry.id   AF-A0A2C6E993-F1
#
_cell.length_a   1.000
_cell.length_b   1.000
_cell.length_c   1.000
_cell.angle_alpha   90.00
_cell.angle_beta   90.00
_cell.angle_gamma   90.00
#
_symmetry.space_group_name_H-M   'P 1'
#
loop_
_entity.id
_entity.type
_entity.pdbx_description
1 polymer ?
#
loop_
_entity_poly.entity_id
_entity_poly.type
_entity_poly.pdbx_seq_one_letter_code
_entity_poly.pdbx_strand_id
1 'polypeptide(L)'
;MKFAVIPTVFSNESVIGHTLRLLKRNGFKHITHVLKQPEITRLIKWQKSKVDTLDNLTFKKAVTPQTPFPFWEKSLLTTVQVCPQCMEKNGYFHEEWQKPFIKHCEKHQCMLVSECLSCGEKLKFDIQLLANQCTNPKCGKSLSSKPLIVGLNDEERVFDCYLAAYVLNDLCESSAKYPSESINHNDLYIGLEFLGCEQKARAWLNKLVRNSNKYIPLNIVLANVLTLTKYLKCDWPALVVFKNMYEFEYPSTTNDLFKPIWLTIDKATSLLAIDLTGLELLLASKLVLSKTRNGLNNRSVINVSPIFEMLKQSSQIENMEPLAVFKQTMLYNDICIADILIGVLDGKLNVGYVTDNDLLSSLFVKPKQFKSFCSQIFGNKRDEVISIQKASQLTGLSHNSLMKLRKQGKLRIPAWTYNTGQVVYEDVLRIRVEHAFQLNLEF
;
A
#
# COMPACT_ATOMS: atom_id res chain seq x y z
N MET A 1 -29.29 32.33 13.59
CA MET A 1 -28.16 33.23 13.25
C MET A 1 -28.49 33.94 11.95
N LYS A 2 -28.26 35.25 11.82
CA LYS A 2 -28.47 36.00 10.56
C LYS A 2 -27.18 36.73 10.20
N PHE A 3 -26.77 36.65 8.93
CA PHE A 3 -25.61 37.36 8.40
C PHE A 3 -26.10 38.54 7.57
N ALA A 4 -25.71 39.76 7.94
CA ALA A 4 -26.12 40.98 7.27
C ALA A 4 -25.34 41.21 5.97
N VAL A 5 -24.08 40.76 5.93
CA VAL A 5 -23.19 40.93 4.77
C VAL A 5 -22.75 39.57 4.28
N ILE A 6 -22.97 39.27 3.00
CA ILE A 6 -22.54 38.03 2.36
C ILE A 6 -21.43 38.38 1.36
N PRO A 7 -20.17 37.95 1.58
CA PRO A 7 -19.09 38.23 0.65
C PRO A 7 -19.27 37.45 -0.66
N THR A 8 -18.75 37.98 -1.75
CA THR A 8 -18.66 37.24 -3.02
C THR A 8 -17.70 36.06 -2.87
N VAL A 9 -18.12 34.91 -3.41
CA VAL A 9 -17.35 33.66 -3.46
C VAL A 9 -16.34 33.75 -4.60
N PHE A 10 -15.07 33.43 -4.33
CA PHE A 10 -14.09 33.25 -5.41
C PHE A 10 -14.13 31.80 -5.93
N SER A 11 -13.85 31.61 -7.23
CA SER A 11 -13.95 30.29 -7.88
C SER A 11 -13.03 29.21 -7.30
N ASN A 12 -11.91 29.61 -6.72
CA ASN A 12 -10.89 28.75 -6.12
C ASN A 12 -10.85 28.85 -4.58
N GLU A 13 -11.86 29.45 -3.95
CA GLU A 13 -11.89 29.65 -2.49
C GLU A 13 -12.39 28.40 -1.76
N SER A 14 -11.68 28.01 -0.69
CA SER A 14 -12.10 26.91 0.17
C SER A 14 -13.37 27.25 0.97
N VAL A 15 -14.17 26.23 1.30
CA VAL A 15 -15.37 26.39 2.15
C VAL A 15 -15.05 27.03 3.50
N ILE A 16 -13.95 26.61 4.14
CA ILE A 16 -13.51 27.19 5.42
C ILE A 16 -13.03 28.64 5.23
N GLY A 17 -12.34 28.95 4.13
CA GLY A 17 -11.92 30.31 3.79
C GLY A 17 -13.08 31.26 3.58
N HIS A 18 -14.09 30.83 2.82
CA HIS A 18 -15.30 31.59 2.60
C HIS A 18 -16.06 31.83 3.91
N THR A 19 -16.14 30.80 4.76
CA THR A 19 -16.71 30.91 6.11
C THR A 19 -15.98 31.98 6.92
N LEU A 20 -14.64 31.97 6.97
CA LEU A 20 -13.87 32.98 7.70
C LEU A 20 -14.14 34.41 7.18
N ARG A 21 -14.23 34.60 5.85
CA ARG A 21 -14.56 35.92 5.27
C ARG A 21 -15.97 36.37 5.61
N LEU A 22 -16.94 35.46 5.57
CA LEU A 22 -18.31 35.73 5.99
C LEU A 22 -18.35 36.19 7.45
N LEU A 23 -17.68 35.47 8.35
CA LEU A 23 -17.63 35.85 9.76
C LEU A 23 -16.93 37.20 9.97
N LYS A 24 -15.78 37.44 9.32
CA LYS A 24 -15.05 38.71 9.39
C LYS A 24 -15.90 39.90 8.94
N ARG A 25 -16.64 39.75 7.83
CA ARG A 25 -17.52 40.79 7.28
C ARG A 25 -18.72 41.11 8.17
N ASN A 26 -19.10 40.19 9.05
CA ASN A 26 -20.16 40.38 10.03
C ASN A 26 -19.63 40.74 11.42
N GLY A 27 -18.37 41.19 11.53
CA GLY A 27 -17.80 41.78 12.76
C GLY A 27 -17.24 40.78 13.76
N PHE A 28 -17.20 39.48 13.45
CA PHE A 28 -16.59 38.49 14.34
C PHE A 28 -15.06 38.57 14.26
N LYS A 29 -14.40 38.46 15.44
CA LYS A 29 -12.93 38.47 15.56
C LYS A 29 -12.30 37.07 15.48
N HIS A 30 -13.04 36.05 15.88
CA HIS A 30 -12.59 34.66 15.85
C HIS A 30 -13.69 33.76 15.30
N ILE A 31 -13.32 32.69 14.60
CA ILE A 31 -14.27 31.66 14.15
C ILE A 31 -15.00 30.99 15.33
N THR A 32 -14.30 30.85 16.45
CA THR A 32 -14.80 30.20 17.67
C THR A 32 -15.86 31.02 18.40
N HIS A 33 -16.05 32.30 18.05
CA HIS A 33 -17.18 33.09 18.55
C HIS A 33 -18.52 32.60 18.00
N VAL A 34 -18.50 31.86 16.89
CA VAL A 34 -19.70 31.38 16.19
C VAL A 34 -19.75 29.86 16.17
N LEU A 35 -18.64 29.20 15.89
CA LEU A 35 -18.58 27.76 15.65
C LEU A 35 -17.77 27.04 16.72
N LYS A 36 -18.27 25.89 17.17
CA LYS A 36 -17.54 24.96 18.04
C LYS A 36 -16.54 24.15 17.22
N GLN A 37 -15.51 23.63 17.88
CA GLN A 37 -14.47 22.84 17.20
C GLN A 37 -14.97 21.66 16.34
N PRO A 38 -16.01 20.90 16.73
CA PRO A 38 -16.57 19.86 15.88
C PRO A 38 -17.17 20.39 14.56
N GLU A 39 -17.77 21.58 14.59
CA GLU A 39 -18.38 22.23 13.42
C GLU A 39 -17.28 22.75 12.48
N ILE A 40 -16.25 23.36 13.03
CA ILE A 40 -15.04 23.80 12.30
C ILE A 40 -14.38 22.60 11.62
N THR A 41 -14.18 21.51 12.36
CA THR A 41 -13.58 20.26 11.84
C THR A 41 -14.38 19.69 10.68
N ARG A 42 -15.72 19.78 10.72
CA ARG A 42 -16.58 19.34 9.62
C ARG A 42 -16.38 20.20 8.37
N LEU A 43 -16.35 21.52 8.53
CA LEU A 43 -16.10 22.43 7.39
C LEU A 43 -14.73 22.18 6.75
N ILE A 44 -13.68 22.01 7.56
CA ILE A 44 -12.34 21.64 7.08
C ILE A 44 -12.37 20.33 6.27
N LYS A 45 -13.18 19.37 6.70
CA LYS A 45 -13.37 18.06 6.04
C LYS A 45 -14.35 18.07 4.88
N TRP A 46 -14.73 19.25 4.39
CA TRP A 46 -15.72 19.47 3.33
C TRP A 46 -17.07 18.83 3.65
N GLN A 47 -17.50 18.97 4.90
CA GLN A 47 -18.80 18.54 5.38
C GLN A 47 -19.58 19.74 5.90
N LYS A 48 -20.90 19.70 5.72
CA LYS A 48 -21.83 20.65 6.34
C LYS A 48 -21.57 20.78 7.84
N SER A 49 -21.49 22.02 8.33
CA SER A 49 -21.23 22.35 9.74
C SER A 49 -22.33 21.87 10.69
N LYS A 50 -23.56 21.63 10.19
CA LYS A 50 -24.81 21.44 10.95
C LYS A 50 -25.43 22.76 11.46
N VAL A 51 -24.94 23.89 10.98
CA VAL A 51 -25.56 25.20 11.18
C VAL A 51 -26.22 25.59 9.87
N ASP A 52 -27.51 25.30 9.71
CA ASP A 52 -28.22 25.40 8.42
C ASP A 52 -28.09 26.79 7.78
N THR A 53 -28.18 27.85 8.58
CA THR A 53 -28.04 29.24 8.09
C THR A 53 -26.65 29.52 7.51
N LEU A 54 -25.61 28.85 8.01
CA LEU A 54 -24.25 28.96 7.47
C LEU A 54 -24.08 28.07 6.25
N ASP A 55 -24.50 26.80 6.36
CA ASP A 55 -24.32 25.80 5.31
C ASP A 55 -25.01 26.20 4.00
N ASN A 56 -26.15 26.88 4.07
CA ASN A 56 -26.86 27.40 2.90
C ASN A 56 -26.09 28.52 2.17
N LEU A 57 -25.18 29.21 2.86
CA LEU A 57 -24.39 30.32 2.29
C LEU A 57 -23.03 29.87 1.79
N THR A 58 -22.40 28.90 2.47
CA THR A 58 -21.00 28.55 2.24
C THR A 58 -20.80 27.26 1.48
N PHE A 59 -21.78 26.35 1.47
CA PHE A 59 -21.58 25.00 0.95
C PHE A 59 -22.11 24.85 -0.48
N LYS A 60 -21.20 24.81 -1.46
CA LYS A 60 -21.47 24.29 -2.81
C LYS A 60 -20.68 22.99 -2.99
N LYS A 61 -21.35 21.90 -3.40
CA LYS A 61 -20.72 20.58 -3.54
C LYS A 61 -19.82 20.57 -4.79
N ALA A 62 -18.56 20.93 -4.64
CA ALA A 62 -17.52 20.57 -5.60
C ALA A 62 -16.91 19.24 -5.15
N VAL A 63 -17.04 18.20 -5.97
CA VAL A 63 -16.32 16.94 -5.76
C VAL A 63 -15.06 17.03 -6.61
N THR A 64 -13.96 17.46 -6.01
CA THR A 64 -12.65 17.42 -6.68
C THR A 64 -12.10 16.00 -6.56
N PRO A 65 -11.69 15.34 -7.66
CA PRO A 65 -11.01 14.06 -7.60
C PRO A 65 -9.77 14.20 -6.71
N GLN A 66 -9.64 13.33 -5.71
CA GLN A 66 -8.45 13.30 -4.88
C GLN A 66 -7.53 12.19 -5.37
N THR A 67 -6.25 12.53 -5.57
CA THR A 67 -5.22 11.54 -5.86
C THR A 67 -5.15 10.55 -4.70
N PRO A 68 -5.42 9.25 -4.93
CA PRO A 68 -5.37 8.26 -3.87
C PRO A 68 -3.92 8.12 -3.39
N PHE A 69 -3.73 8.09 -2.07
CA PHE A 69 -2.44 7.84 -1.45
C PHE A 69 -2.51 6.50 -0.71
N PRO A 70 -1.52 5.58 -0.86
CA PRO A 70 -1.61 4.23 -0.30
C PRO A 70 -1.86 4.17 1.21
N PHE A 71 -1.51 5.23 1.93
CA PHE A 71 -1.56 5.27 3.39
C PHE A 71 -2.64 6.18 3.98
N TRP A 72 -3.43 6.87 3.13
CA TRP A 72 -4.53 7.72 3.57
C TRP A 72 -5.86 7.32 2.92
N GLU A 73 -6.92 7.20 3.72
CA GLU A 73 -8.27 7.01 3.16
C GLU A 73 -8.72 8.23 2.34
N LYS A 74 -8.28 9.43 2.76
CA LYS A 74 -8.62 10.71 2.11
C LYS A 74 -7.40 11.61 2.02
N SER A 75 -7.10 12.08 0.82
CA SER A 75 -6.02 13.04 0.56
C SER A 75 -6.48 14.49 0.77
N LEU A 76 -6.96 14.78 1.99
CA LEU A 76 -7.43 16.10 2.39
C LEU A 76 -6.70 16.56 3.66
N LEU A 77 -5.98 17.66 3.57
CA LEU A 77 -5.27 18.25 4.71
C LEU A 77 -6.26 18.90 5.67
N THR A 78 -6.17 18.53 6.95
CA THR A 78 -6.98 19.12 8.03
C THR A 78 -6.26 20.24 8.77
N THR A 79 -4.97 20.43 8.51
CA THR A 79 -4.16 21.52 9.05
C THR A 79 -4.10 22.69 8.08
N VAL A 80 -3.72 23.86 8.59
CA VAL A 80 -3.58 25.08 7.78
C VAL A 80 -2.25 25.04 7.02
N GLN A 81 -2.30 25.45 5.76
CA GLN A 81 -1.14 25.99 5.07
C GLN A 81 -1.57 27.18 4.20
N VAL A 82 -0.77 28.23 4.14
CA VAL A 82 -1.08 29.45 3.40
C VAL A 82 0.15 30.03 2.70
N CYS A 83 -0.06 30.77 1.62
CA CYS A 83 0.95 31.68 1.10
C CYS A 83 0.79 33.05 1.77
N PRO A 84 1.78 33.54 2.54
CA PRO A 84 1.68 34.84 3.22
C PRO A 84 1.40 36.00 2.25
N GLN A 85 2.03 35.98 1.07
CA GLN A 85 1.85 37.02 0.05
C GLN A 85 0.45 36.99 -0.58
N CYS A 86 -0.15 35.81 -0.80
CA CYS A 86 -1.55 35.71 -1.23
C CYS A 86 -2.50 36.22 -0.16
N MET A 87 -2.24 35.88 1.12
CA MET A 87 -3.09 36.32 2.23
C MET A 87 -3.05 37.84 2.39
N GLU A 88 -1.88 38.46 2.24
CA GLU A 88 -1.72 39.90 2.29
C GLU A 88 -2.42 40.63 1.13
N LYS A 89 -2.30 40.10 -0.10
CA LYS A 89 -2.87 40.72 -1.31
C LYS A 89 -4.38 40.53 -1.43
N ASN A 90 -4.87 39.30 -1.18
CA ASN A 90 -6.24 38.90 -1.54
C ASN A 90 -7.11 38.56 -0.33
N GLY A 91 -6.53 38.18 0.80
CA GLY A 91 -7.25 37.92 2.05
C GLY A 91 -8.30 36.79 1.96
N TYR A 92 -8.05 35.73 1.18
CA TYR A 92 -8.88 34.52 1.14
C TYR A 92 -8.04 33.25 1.02
N PHE A 93 -8.61 32.10 1.39
CA PHE A 93 -7.93 30.80 1.33
C PHE A 93 -8.27 30.02 0.08
N HIS A 94 -7.26 29.60 -0.65
CA HIS A 94 -7.44 28.72 -1.80
C HIS A 94 -7.83 27.31 -1.37
N GLU A 95 -8.77 26.68 -2.08
CA GLU A 95 -9.18 25.28 -1.88
C GLU A 95 -8.02 24.31 -2.09
N GLU A 96 -7.18 24.59 -3.09
CA GLU A 96 -6.03 23.77 -3.46
C GLU A 96 -5.01 23.61 -2.33
N TRP A 97 -4.93 24.57 -1.41
CA TRP A 97 -4.04 24.49 -0.24
C TRP A 97 -4.49 23.44 0.78
N GLN A 98 -5.70 22.88 0.64
CA GLN A 98 -6.10 21.69 1.40
C GLN A 98 -5.69 20.38 0.73
N LYS A 99 -5.07 20.40 -0.45
CA LYS A 99 -4.43 19.22 -1.03
C LYS A 99 -3.06 19.02 -0.37
N PRO A 100 -2.76 17.81 0.14
CA PRO A 100 -1.50 17.55 0.84
C PRO A 100 -0.27 17.71 -0.05
N PHE A 101 -0.41 17.46 -1.37
CA PHE A 101 0.69 17.47 -2.34
C PHE A 101 0.99 18.86 -2.91
N ILE A 102 0.12 19.85 -2.67
CA ILE A 102 0.43 21.25 -2.99
C ILE A 102 1.13 21.87 -1.79
N LYS A 103 2.43 22.14 -1.94
CA LYS A 103 3.31 22.67 -0.88
C LYS A 103 3.96 24.01 -1.19
N HIS A 104 3.72 24.53 -2.37
CA HIS A 104 4.19 25.84 -2.77
C HIS A 104 3.05 26.64 -3.41
N CYS A 105 3.25 27.95 -3.50
CA CYS A 105 2.38 28.85 -4.22
C CYS A 105 2.94 29.09 -5.62
N GLU A 106 2.19 28.71 -6.66
CA GLU A 106 2.59 28.93 -8.06
C GLU A 106 2.76 30.41 -8.40
N LYS A 107 1.93 31.29 -7.81
CA LYS A 107 1.96 32.74 -8.11
C LYS A 107 3.17 33.46 -7.52
N HIS A 108 3.58 33.05 -6.32
CA HIS A 108 4.63 33.74 -5.56
C HIS A 108 5.91 32.91 -5.41
N GLN A 109 5.93 31.70 -5.98
CA GLN A 109 7.08 30.79 -6.01
C GLN A 109 7.75 30.67 -4.63
N CYS A 110 6.92 30.40 -3.62
CA CYS A 110 7.34 30.27 -2.23
C CYS A 110 6.62 29.10 -1.55
N MET A 111 7.20 28.54 -0.49
CA MET A 111 6.58 27.44 0.25
C MET A 111 5.35 27.93 1.02
N LEU A 112 4.30 27.13 1.02
CA LEU A 112 3.15 27.36 1.89
C LEU A 112 3.58 27.15 3.34
N VAL A 113 3.16 28.05 4.23
CA VAL A 113 3.52 28.02 5.65
C VAL A 113 2.36 27.48 6.48
N SER A 114 2.67 26.55 7.38
CA SER A 114 1.73 25.95 8.33
C SER A 114 2.01 26.34 9.79
N GLU A 115 3.09 27.11 10.01
CA GLU A 115 3.57 27.57 11.31
C GLU A 115 4.05 29.01 11.22
N CYS A 116 4.00 29.74 12.33
CA CYS A 116 4.50 31.10 12.41
C CYS A 116 6.02 31.11 12.65
N LEU A 117 6.78 31.66 11.70
CA LEU A 117 8.24 31.79 11.83
C LEU A 117 8.71 32.64 13.03
N SER A 118 7.84 33.52 13.57
CA SER A 118 8.20 34.37 14.72
C SER A 118 8.04 33.68 16.08
N CYS A 119 7.15 32.71 16.22
CA CYS A 119 6.86 32.07 17.51
C CYS A 119 6.84 30.54 17.48
N GLY A 120 7.01 29.91 16.31
CA GLY A 120 6.99 28.46 16.11
C GLY A 120 5.60 27.82 16.20
N GLU A 121 4.56 28.56 16.58
CA GLU A 121 3.21 27.99 16.75
C GLU A 121 2.56 27.60 15.42
N LYS A 122 1.89 26.44 15.42
CA LYS A 122 1.10 25.96 14.29
C LYS A 122 -0.08 26.90 14.02
N LEU A 123 -0.35 27.16 12.75
CA LEU A 123 -1.46 27.99 12.32
C LEU A 123 -2.79 27.23 12.45
N LYS A 124 -3.84 27.94 12.86
CA LYS A 124 -5.21 27.43 12.98
C LYS A 124 -6.12 28.17 12.01
N PHE A 125 -7.19 27.53 11.51
CA PHE A 125 -8.15 28.22 10.65
C PHE A 125 -8.90 29.28 11.47
N ASP A 126 -8.46 30.54 11.39
CA ASP A 126 -9.06 31.67 12.10
C ASP A 126 -8.96 32.97 11.28
N ILE A 127 -9.73 33.98 11.68
CA ILE A 127 -9.94 35.23 10.95
C ILE A 127 -8.65 36.04 10.79
N GLN A 128 -7.71 35.93 11.74
CA GLN A 128 -6.41 36.62 11.70
C GLN A 128 -5.60 36.26 10.44
N LEU A 129 -5.72 35.02 9.94
CA LEU A 129 -5.03 34.61 8.73
C LEU A 129 -5.45 35.42 7.50
N LEU A 130 -6.72 35.86 7.44
CA LEU A 130 -7.22 36.72 6.37
C LEU A 130 -6.55 38.11 6.33
N ALA A 131 -5.74 38.44 7.34
CA ALA A 131 -4.93 39.65 7.41
C ALA A 131 -3.42 39.34 7.40
N ASN A 132 -3.03 38.13 6.97
CA ASN A 132 -1.65 37.66 6.99
C ASN A 132 -1.01 37.67 8.40
N GLN A 133 -1.79 37.43 9.47
CA GLN A 133 -1.30 37.46 10.85
C GLN A 133 -1.27 36.08 11.49
N CYS A 134 -0.35 35.90 12.44
CA CYS A 134 -0.28 34.71 13.28
C CYS A 134 -1.57 34.51 14.08
N THR A 135 -2.04 33.26 14.14
CA THR A 135 -3.26 32.88 14.89
C THR A 135 -3.03 32.61 16.37
N ASN A 136 -1.77 32.60 16.82
CA ASN A 136 -1.48 32.61 18.25
C ASN A 136 -1.81 34.02 18.81
N PRO A 137 -2.76 34.13 19.75
CA PRO A 137 -3.15 35.43 20.33
C PRO A 137 -1.99 36.16 21.03
N LYS A 138 -0.98 35.44 21.50
CA LYS A 138 0.22 36.02 22.15
C LYS A 138 1.25 36.56 21.15
N CYS A 139 1.13 36.20 19.86
CA CYS A 139 2.09 36.60 18.83
C CYS A 139 1.55 37.71 17.94
N GLY A 140 0.47 37.44 17.19
CA GLY A 140 -0.17 38.41 16.28
C GLY A 140 0.69 38.98 15.14
N LYS A 141 1.99 38.62 15.05
CA LYS A 141 2.91 39.12 14.02
C LYS A 141 2.51 38.67 12.63
N SER A 142 2.89 39.46 11.62
CA SER A 142 2.69 39.10 10.20
C SER A 142 3.45 37.83 9.85
N LEU A 143 2.84 36.98 9.02
CA LEU A 143 3.50 35.78 8.51
C LEU A 143 4.50 36.16 7.43
N SER A 144 5.64 35.49 7.43
CA SER A 144 6.70 35.64 6.43
C SER A 144 6.79 34.40 5.55
N SER A 145 7.11 34.60 4.27
CA SER A 145 7.25 33.51 3.29
C SER A 145 8.55 32.74 3.49
N LYS A 146 8.51 31.43 3.22
CA LYS A 146 9.69 30.57 3.11
C LYS A 146 10.09 30.42 1.63
N PRO A 147 11.39 30.38 1.31
CA PRO A 147 11.84 30.19 -0.07
C PRO A 147 11.39 28.81 -0.60
N LEU A 148 11.13 28.74 -1.90
CA LEU A 148 10.80 27.49 -2.59
C LEU A 148 11.94 26.47 -2.45
N ILE A 149 11.59 25.21 -2.20
CA ILE A 149 12.54 24.11 -2.21
C ILE A 149 12.69 23.63 -3.64
N VAL A 150 13.90 23.74 -4.19
CA VAL A 150 14.21 23.27 -5.54
C VAL A 150 13.89 21.78 -5.65
N GLY A 151 13.11 21.40 -6.66
CA GLY A 151 12.68 20.02 -6.89
C GLY A 151 11.35 19.64 -6.24
N LEU A 152 10.66 20.55 -5.53
CA LEU A 152 9.31 20.33 -4.98
C LEU A 152 8.24 21.24 -5.63
N ASN A 153 8.46 21.57 -6.89
CA ASN A 153 7.60 22.47 -7.67
C ASN A 153 6.40 21.74 -8.30
N ASP A 154 6.29 20.43 -8.09
CA ASP A 154 5.31 19.58 -8.75
C ASP A 154 4.62 18.65 -7.72
N GLU A 155 3.31 18.45 -7.88
CA GLU A 155 2.50 17.64 -6.95
C GLU A 155 2.97 16.18 -6.91
N GLU A 156 3.42 15.61 -8.02
CA GLU A 156 3.88 14.22 -8.09
C GLU A 156 5.22 14.05 -7.38
N ARG A 157 6.12 15.03 -7.50
CA ARG A 157 7.37 15.01 -6.73
C ARG A 157 7.13 15.10 -5.23
N VAL A 158 6.18 15.93 -4.80
CA VAL A 158 5.78 16.03 -3.39
C VAL A 158 5.14 14.71 -2.91
N PHE A 159 4.30 14.09 -3.75
CA PHE A 159 3.72 12.77 -3.49
C PHE A 159 4.82 11.72 -3.25
N ASP A 160 5.80 11.65 -4.14
CA ASP A 160 6.89 10.68 -4.07
C ASP A 160 7.76 10.88 -2.83
N CYS A 161 8.07 12.13 -2.48
CA CYS A 161 8.83 12.45 -1.27
C CYS A 161 8.07 12.02 0.00
N TYR A 162 6.75 12.20 0.04
CA TYR A 162 5.95 11.70 1.16
C TYR A 162 5.90 10.18 1.22
N LEU A 163 5.75 9.52 0.07
CA LEU A 163 5.78 8.08 -0.02
C LEU A 163 7.11 7.52 0.51
N ALA A 164 8.24 8.11 0.10
CA ALA A 164 9.56 7.74 0.57
C ALA A 164 9.74 7.97 2.08
N ALA A 165 9.38 9.14 2.60
CA ALA A 165 9.47 9.42 4.03
C ALA A 165 8.62 8.46 4.88
N TYR A 166 7.44 8.09 4.37
CA TYR A 166 6.55 7.14 5.05
C TYR A 166 7.17 5.74 5.13
N VAL A 167 7.80 5.29 4.03
CA VAL A 167 8.52 4.01 3.95
C VAL A 167 9.75 4.01 4.85
N LEU A 168 10.50 5.11 4.91
CA LEU A 168 11.71 5.22 5.74
C LEU A 168 11.42 5.19 7.25
N ASN A 169 10.24 5.66 7.66
CA ASN A 169 9.82 5.72 9.06
C ASN A 169 9.02 4.48 9.52
N ASP A 170 8.96 3.42 8.71
CA ASP A 170 8.21 2.18 8.99
C ASP A 170 6.73 2.40 9.36
N LEU A 171 6.12 3.49 8.89
CA LEU A 171 4.73 3.85 9.22
C LEU A 171 3.67 3.02 8.45
N CYS A 172 4.11 2.06 7.62
CA CYS A 172 3.29 1.23 6.73
C CYS A 172 2.20 0.39 7.43
N GLU A 173 2.18 0.33 8.76
CA GLU A 173 1.25 -0.52 9.51
C GLU A 173 -0.10 0.14 9.83
N SER A 174 -0.25 1.47 9.71
CA SER A 174 -1.51 2.16 10.05
C SER A 174 -1.97 3.11 8.94
N SER A 175 -3.02 2.72 8.20
CA SER A 175 -3.72 3.65 7.33
C SER A 175 -4.39 4.74 8.16
N ALA A 176 -3.96 5.99 8.02
CA ALA A 176 -4.64 7.12 8.65
C ALA A 176 -5.84 7.55 7.81
N LYS A 177 -6.90 8.03 8.46
CA LYS A 177 -8.08 8.51 7.72
C LYS A 177 -7.81 9.77 6.89
N TYR A 178 -6.89 10.60 7.38
CA TYR A 178 -6.44 11.85 6.78
C TYR A 178 -4.92 11.94 6.91
N PRO A 179 -4.24 12.80 6.14
CA PRO A 179 -2.82 13.04 6.29
C PRO A 179 -2.52 13.48 7.74
N SER A 180 -1.53 12.86 8.38
CA SER A 180 -1.24 13.10 9.80
C SER A 180 -0.77 14.53 10.06
N GLU A 181 -1.00 15.05 11.27
CA GLU A 181 -0.45 16.34 11.71
C GLU A 181 1.09 16.35 11.76
N SER A 182 1.72 15.17 11.67
CA SER A 182 3.17 14.97 11.68
C SER A 182 3.83 15.21 10.32
N ILE A 183 3.06 15.40 9.26
CA ILE A 183 3.58 15.70 7.92
C ILE A 183 4.21 17.10 7.95
N ASN A 184 5.48 17.14 8.32
CA ASN A 184 6.26 18.36 8.42
C ASN A 184 7.05 18.56 7.13
N HIS A 185 7.51 19.79 6.88
CA HIS A 185 8.50 20.08 5.84
C HIS A 185 9.74 19.16 5.97
N ASN A 186 10.08 18.72 7.19
CA ASN A 186 11.18 17.80 7.41
C ASN A 186 11.02 16.46 6.65
N ASP A 187 9.82 15.89 6.62
CA ASP A 187 9.57 14.63 5.90
C ASP A 187 9.77 14.80 4.38
N LEU A 188 9.40 15.96 3.84
CA LEU A 188 9.65 16.28 2.44
C LEU A 188 11.15 16.34 2.14
N TYR A 189 11.94 16.98 3.00
CA TYR A 189 13.39 17.03 2.83
C TYR A 189 14.01 15.64 2.91
N ILE A 190 13.60 14.81 3.87
CA ILE A 190 14.06 13.42 3.99
C ILE A 190 13.75 12.65 2.71
N GLY A 191 12.51 12.73 2.21
CA GLY A 191 12.09 12.07 0.98
C GLY A 191 12.87 12.54 -0.24
N LEU A 192 13.05 13.86 -0.38
CA LEU A 192 13.78 14.48 -1.49
C LEU A 192 15.26 14.08 -1.48
N GLU A 193 15.90 14.14 -0.31
CA GLU A 193 17.30 13.79 -0.11
C GLU A 193 17.55 12.30 -0.39
N PHE A 194 16.63 11.44 0.03
CA PHE A 194 16.69 10.00 -0.20
C PHE A 194 16.49 9.63 -1.67
N LEU A 195 15.40 10.10 -2.29
CA LEU A 195 15.08 9.78 -3.68
C LEU A 195 16.06 10.42 -4.67
N GLY A 196 16.57 11.61 -4.33
CA GLY A 196 17.53 12.34 -5.14
C GLY A 196 18.96 11.78 -5.15
N CYS A 197 19.26 10.73 -4.38
CA CYS A 197 20.65 10.25 -4.21
C CYS A 197 20.76 8.73 -4.22
N GLU A 198 21.37 8.18 -5.28
CA GLU A 198 21.64 6.74 -5.42
C GLU A 198 22.45 6.18 -4.24
N GLN A 199 23.46 6.91 -3.77
CA GLN A 199 24.33 6.46 -2.68
C GLN A 199 23.55 6.32 -1.37
N LYS A 200 22.61 7.24 -1.09
CA LYS A 200 21.75 7.16 0.11
C LYS A 200 20.74 6.02 0.00
N ALA A 201 20.13 5.85 -1.17
CA ALA A 201 19.26 4.72 -1.45
C ALA A 201 19.99 3.38 -1.23
N ARG A 202 21.21 3.24 -1.78
CA ARG A 202 22.05 2.04 -1.63
C ARG A 202 22.48 1.80 -0.18
N ALA A 203 22.92 2.85 0.52
CA ALA A 203 23.29 2.75 1.93
C ALA A 203 22.12 2.31 2.80
N TRP A 204 20.92 2.80 2.50
CA TRP A 204 19.69 2.39 3.20
C TRP A 204 19.32 0.93 2.91
N LEU A 205 19.35 0.48 1.65
CA LEU A 205 19.14 -0.94 1.31
C LEU A 205 20.12 -1.85 2.05
N ASN A 206 21.40 -1.50 2.05
CA ASN A 206 22.43 -2.25 2.78
C ASN A 206 22.14 -2.32 4.28
N LYS A 207 21.69 -1.21 4.88
CA LYS A 207 21.29 -1.17 6.29
C LYS A 207 20.07 -2.06 6.55
N LEU A 208 19.09 -2.05 5.65
CA LEU A 208 17.87 -2.84 5.76
C LEU A 208 18.18 -4.35 5.76
N VAL A 209 18.98 -4.82 4.79
CA VAL A 209 19.38 -6.24 4.66
C VAL A 209 20.35 -6.67 5.77
N ARG A 210 21.26 -5.79 6.20
CA ARG A 210 22.17 -6.08 7.32
C ARG A 210 21.41 -6.32 8.63
N ASN A 211 20.32 -5.59 8.84
CA ASN A 211 19.55 -5.63 10.09
C ASN A 211 18.43 -6.68 10.08
N SER A 212 18.07 -7.23 8.90
CA SER A 212 17.07 -8.28 8.79
C SER A 212 17.55 -9.59 9.41
N ASN A 213 16.71 -10.62 9.45
CA ASN A 213 17.15 -11.94 9.87
C ASN A 213 17.70 -12.70 8.65
N LYS A 214 18.82 -13.43 8.82
CA LYS A 214 19.49 -14.14 7.71
C LYS A 214 18.67 -15.27 7.09
N TYR A 215 17.56 -15.69 7.72
CA TYR A 215 16.65 -16.72 7.23
C TYR A 215 15.44 -16.15 6.50
N ILE A 216 15.34 -14.84 6.30
CA ILE A 216 14.21 -14.21 5.57
C ILE A 216 14.64 -13.95 4.11
N PRO A 217 13.86 -14.40 3.11
CA PRO A 217 14.12 -14.12 1.70
C PRO A 217 14.16 -12.63 1.38
N LEU A 218 14.97 -12.26 0.40
CA LEU A 218 15.27 -10.85 0.12
C LEU A 218 14.01 -10.06 -0.30
N ASN A 219 13.10 -10.64 -1.07
CA ASN A 219 11.85 -9.97 -1.48
C ASN A 219 10.98 -9.55 -0.29
N ILE A 220 11.00 -10.30 0.82
CA ILE A 220 10.26 -9.98 2.04
C ILE A 220 10.98 -8.88 2.82
N VAL A 221 12.31 -8.95 2.91
CA VAL A 221 13.11 -7.86 3.51
C VAL A 221 12.89 -6.54 2.76
N LEU A 222 12.82 -6.61 1.42
CA LEU A 222 12.65 -5.46 0.53
C LEU A 222 11.17 -5.12 0.22
N ALA A 223 10.20 -5.68 0.96
CA ALA A 223 8.77 -5.50 0.70
C ALA A 223 8.32 -4.03 0.66
N ASN A 224 8.91 -3.19 1.50
CA ASN A 224 8.61 -1.76 1.53
C ASN A 224 9.24 -1.01 0.33
N VAL A 225 10.36 -1.50 -0.20
CA VAL A 225 10.98 -0.99 -1.43
C VAL A 225 10.10 -1.29 -2.64
N LEU A 226 9.57 -2.52 -2.72
CA LEU A 226 8.61 -2.90 -3.76
C LEU A 226 7.32 -2.05 -3.70
N THR A 227 6.89 -1.68 -2.50
CA THR A 227 5.76 -0.76 -2.32
C THR A 227 6.13 0.63 -2.83
N LEU A 228 7.31 1.14 -2.47
CA LEU A 228 7.80 2.43 -2.92
C LEU A 228 7.86 2.49 -4.46
N THR A 229 8.55 1.56 -5.10
CA THR A 229 8.73 1.55 -6.57
C THR A 229 7.43 1.41 -7.34
N LYS A 230 6.44 0.69 -6.79
CA LYS A 230 5.12 0.54 -7.41
C LYS A 230 4.35 1.86 -7.52
N TYR A 231 4.52 2.78 -6.57
CA TYR A 231 3.72 3.99 -6.47
C TYR A 231 4.46 5.28 -6.82
N LEU A 232 5.79 5.24 -6.96
CA LEU A 232 6.56 6.40 -7.43
C LEU A 232 6.06 6.85 -8.80
N LYS A 233 5.94 8.16 -8.97
CA LYS A 233 5.38 8.80 -10.18
C LYS A 233 6.43 9.44 -11.05
N CYS A 234 7.50 9.94 -10.44
CA CYS A 234 8.57 10.63 -11.14
C CYS A 234 9.82 9.75 -11.28
N ASP A 235 10.65 10.10 -12.26
CA ASP A 235 11.99 9.53 -12.37
C ASP A 235 12.93 10.14 -11.33
N TRP A 236 13.39 9.28 -10.42
CA TRP A 236 14.33 9.61 -9.36
C TRP A 236 15.65 8.86 -9.54
N PRO A 237 16.81 9.47 -9.20
CA PRO A 237 18.09 8.76 -9.18
C PRO A 237 18.03 7.44 -8.40
N ALA A 238 17.36 7.41 -7.25
CA ALA A 238 17.18 6.20 -6.45
C ALA A 238 16.48 5.03 -7.19
N LEU A 239 15.72 5.28 -8.26
CA LEU A 239 15.06 4.22 -9.03
C LEU A 239 16.07 3.28 -9.69
N VAL A 240 17.24 3.76 -10.12
CA VAL A 240 18.30 2.92 -10.70
C VAL A 240 18.72 1.87 -9.68
N VAL A 241 18.87 2.27 -8.42
CA VAL A 241 19.22 1.39 -7.31
C VAL A 241 18.10 0.39 -7.05
N PHE A 242 16.83 0.82 -7.01
CA PHE A 242 15.72 -0.08 -6.72
C PHE A 242 15.43 -1.08 -7.84
N LYS A 243 15.68 -0.72 -9.11
CA LYS A 243 15.52 -1.62 -10.26
C LYS A 243 16.51 -2.78 -10.21
N ASN A 244 17.74 -2.53 -9.73
CA ASN A 244 18.81 -3.52 -9.68
C ASN A 244 19.01 -4.10 -8.27
N MET A 245 18.02 -3.97 -7.37
CA MET A 245 18.18 -4.32 -5.97
C MET A 245 18.46 -5.82 -5.72
N TYR A 246 18.06 -6.70 -6.64
CA TYR A 246 18.35 -8.14 -6.54
C TYR A 246 19.71 -8.53 -7.11
N GLU A 247 20.41 -7.61 -7.77
CA GLU A 247 21.73 -7.84 -8.39
C GLU A 247 22.89 -7.41 -7.47
N PHE A 248 22.58 -6.76 -6.34
CA PHE A 248 23.60 -6.26 -5.44
C PHE A 248 24.11 -7.31 -4.48
N GLU A 249 25.42 -7.28 -4.24
CA GLU A 249 26.03 -7.96 -3.11
C GLU A 249 25.73 -7.20 -1.81
N TYR A 250 24.94 -7.82 -0.95
CA TYR A 250 24.60 -7.28 0.36
C TYR A 250 25.59 -7.75 1.43
N PRO A 251 25.88 -6.90 2.44
CA PRO A 251 26.69 -7.31 3.57
C PRO A 251 26.02 -8.44 4.34
N SER A 252 26.81 -9.40 4.82
CA SER A 252 26.30 -10.55 5.56
C SER A 252 25.47 -10.12 6.77
N THR A 253 24.28 -10.71 6.87
CA THR A 253 23.36 -10.49 7.98
C THR A 253 23.85 -11.23 9.22
N THR A 254 24.01 -10.52 10.34
CA THR A 254 24.50 -11.10 11.61
C THR A 254 23.39 -11.37 12.62
N ASN A 255 22.14 -11.06 12.28
CA ASN A 255 21.01 -11.14 13.18
C ASN A 255 20.24 -12.45 13.01
N ASP A 256 20.15 -13.21 14.09
CA ASP A 256 19.43 -14.49 14.16
C ASP A 256 18.11 -14.41 14.92
N LEU A 257 17.77 -13.25 15.49
CA LEU A 257 16.53 -13.04 16.23
C LEU A 257 15.36 -12.84 15.26
N PHE A 258 14.31 -13.64 15.40
CA PHE A 258 13.07 -13.44 14.67
C PHE A 258 12.22 -12.36 15.33
N LYS A 259 12.00 -11.26 14.62
CA LYS A 259 10.94 -10.30 14.94
C LYS A 259 9.69 -10.69 14.15
N PRO A 260 8.48 -10.52 14.70
CA PRO A 260 7.25 -10.71 13.94
C PRO A 260 7.26 -9.88 12.65
N ILE A 261 6.91 -10.52 11.53
CA ILE A 261 6.87 -9.90 10.20
C ILE A 261 5.41 -9.73 9.82
N TRP A 262 4.85 -8.56 10.09
CA TRP A 262 3.45 -8.25 9.84
C TRP A 262 3.25 -7.74 8.41
N LEU A 263 2.42 -8.44 7.64
CA LEU A 263 2.09 -8.11 6.26
C LEU A 263 0.58 -8.03 6.06
N THR A 264 0.13 -7.10 5.22
CA THR A 264 -1.25 -7.14 4.71
C THR A 264 -1.45 -8.37 3.83
N ILE A 265 -2.71 -8.81 3.67
CA ILE A 265 -3.03 -9.97 2.81
C ILE A 265 -2.44 -9.82 1.41
N ASP A 266 -2.65 -8.67 0.76
CA ASP A 266 -2.14 -8.43 -0.60
C ASP A 266 -0.61 -8.53 -0.70
N LYS A 267 0.11 -8.08 0.33
CA LYS A 267 1.58 -8.20 0.37
C LYS A 267 1.99 -9.66 0.61
N ALA A 268 1.34 -10.35 1.54
CA ALA A 268 1.68 -11.72 1.87
C ALA A 268 1.43 -12.68 0.69
N THR A 269 0.28 -12.58 0.02
CA THR A 269 -0.03 -13.40 -1.17
C THR A 269 0.99 -13.17 -2.29
N SER A 270 1.35 -11.90 -2.54
CA SER A 270 2.33 -11.55 -3.56
C SER A 270 3.75 -12.02 -3.23
N LEU A 271 4.20 -11.85 -1.98
CA LEU A 271 5.59 -12.13 -1.60
C LEU A 271 5.86 -13.62 -1.35
N LEU A 272 4.86 -14.35 -0.87
CA LEU A 272 4.95 -15.80 -0.66
C LEU A 272 4.51 -16.61 -1.89
N ALA A 273 3.99 -15.94 -2.93
CA ALA A 273 3.43 -16.56 -4.13
C ALA A 273 2.32 -17.59 -3.83
N ILE A 274 1.38 -17.22 -2.96
CA ILE A 274 0.22 -18.02 -2.54
C ILE A 274 -1.06 -17.22 -2.69
N ASP A 275 -2.17 -17.90 -2.94
CA ASP A 275 -3.49 -17.29 -2.96
C ASP A 275 -4.09 -17.17 -1.55
N LEU A 276 -5.29 -16.59 -1.44
CA LEU A 276 -5.98 -16.44 -0.16
C LEU A 276 -6.30 -17.81 0.47
N THR A 277 -6.68 -18.79 -0.35
CA THR A 277 -6.94 -20.17 0.10
C THR A 277 -5.69 -20.77 0.76
N GLY A 278 -4.53 -20.64 0.11
CA GLY A 278 -3.25 -21.08 0.66
C GLY A 278 -2.90 -20.38 1.96
N LEU A 279 -3.17 -19.08 2.08
CA LEU A 279 -3.00 -18.35 3.34
C LEU A 279 -3.91 -18.86 4.48
N GLU A 280 -5.17 -19.19 4.17
CA GLU A 280 -6.09 -19.77 5.15
C GLU A 280 -5.62 -21.15 5.62
N LEU A 281 -5.06 -21.96 4.73
CA LEU A 281 -4.44 -23.24 5.09
C LEU A 281 -3.23 -23.04 6.02
N LEU A 282 -2.33 -22.09 5.69
CA LEU A 282 -1.19 -21.77 6.56
C LEU A 282 -1.63 -21.23 7.93
N LEU A 283 -2.75 -20.49 7.99
CA LEU A 283 -3.33 -20.01 9.25
C LEU A 283 -3.85 -21.17 10.09
N ALA A 284 -4.56 -22.12 9.48
CA ALA A 284 -5.05 -23.31 10.16
C ALA A 284 -3.90 -24.17 10.73
N SER A 285 -2.79 -24.27 9.98
CA SER A 285 -1.58 -24.98 10.40
C SER A 285 -0.66 -24.17 11.32
N LYS A 286 -1.05 -22.96 11.73
CA LYS A 286 -0.28 -22.03 12.58
C LYS A 286 1.09 -21.62 12.02
N LEU A 287 1.28 -21.76 10.70
CA LEU A 287 2.46 -21.27 10.00
C LEU A 287 2.38 -19.77 9.71
N VAL A 288 1.17 -19.20 9.73
CA VAL A 288 0.95 -17.75 9.84
C VAL A 288 0.01 -17.46 11.01
N LEU A 289 0.12 -16.26 11.59
CA LEU A 289 -0.73 -15.83 12.70
C LEU A 289 -1.50 -14.58 12.30
N SER A 290 -2.78 -14.48 12.64
CA SER A 290 -3.59 -13.28 12.40
C SER A 290 -3.88 -12.52 13.70
N LYS A 291 -3.93 -11.18 13.63
CA LYS A 291 -4.52 -10.37 14.70
C LYS A 291 -6.06 -10.44 14.69
N THR A 292 -6.68 -10.80 13.56
CA THR A 292 -8.14 -10.89 13.43
C THR A 292 -8.66 -12.24 13.91
N ARG A 293 -9.68 -12.22 14.78
CA ARG A 293 -10.31 -13.44 15.32
C ARG A 293 -11.32 -14.08 14.36
N ASN A 294 -11.88 -13.31 13.42
CA ASN A 294 -12.98 -13.74 12.54
C ASN A 294 -12.51 -13.88 11.08
N GLY A 295 -11.74 -14.93 10.79
CA GLY A 295 -11.23 -15.22 9.44
C GLY A 295 -10.28 -14.15 8.88
N LEU A 296 -9.79 -14.39 7.66
CA LEU A 296 -9.00 -13.41 6.90
C LEU A 296 -9.93 -12.57 6.03
N ASN A 297 -9.70 -11.27 6.00
CA ASN A 297 -10.31 -10.35 5.05
C ASN A 297 -9.25 -9.41 4.47
N ASN A 298 -9.61 -8.60 3.48
CA ASN A 298 -8.64 -7.74 2.77
C ASN A 298 -7.94 -6.69 3.67
N ARG A 299 -8.47 -6.42 4.87
CA ARG A 299 -7.86 -5.53 5.86
C ARG A 299 -7.07 -6.27 6.94
N SER A 300 -7.06 -7.60 6.92
CA SER A 300 -6.30 -8.41 7.86
C SER A 300 -4.80 -8.19 7.67
N VAL A 301 -4.09 -8.24 8.78
CA VAL A 301 -2.62 -8.22 8.84
C VAL A 301 -2.18 -9.51 9.52
N ILE A 302 -1.25 -10.21 8.89
CA ILE A 302 -0.78 -11.53 9.30
C ILE A 302 0.72 -11.51 9.58
N ASN A 303 1.16 -12.30 10.56
CA ASN A 303 2.56 -12.53 10.86
C ASN A 303 3.04 -13.77 10.09
N VAL A 304 4.05 -13.59 9.25
CA VAL A 304 4.66 -14.66 8.44
C VAL A 304 5.98 -15.20 9.02
N SER A 305 6.47 -14.66 10.15
CA SER A 305 7.70 -15.13 10.79
C SER A 305 7.74 -16.63 11.13
N PRO A 306 6.64 -17.30 11.53
CA PRO A 306 6.70 -18.71 11.91
C PRO A 306 7.11 -19.64 10.77
N ILE A 307 6.85 -19.26 9.52
CA ILE A 307 7.32 -19.99 8.32
C ILE A 307 8.85 -20.13 8.36
N PHE A 308 9.54 -19.02 8.58
CA PHE A 308 11.00 -18.96 8.54
C PHE A 308 11.64 -19.57 9.79
N GLU A 309 10.95 -19.48 10.94
CA GLU A 309 11.36 -20.18 12.16
C GLU A 309 11.34 -21.70 11.98
N MET A 310 10.32 -22.23 11.29
CA MET A 310 10.25 -23.64 10.91
C MET A 310 11.37 -24.01 9.93
N LEU A 311 11.52 -23.25 8.84
CA LEU A 311 12.48 -23.56 7.78
C LEU A 311 13.95 -23.43 8.21
N LYS A 312 14.25 -22.63 9.25
CA LYS A 312 15.59 -22.53 9.84
C LYS A 312 16.16 -23.89 10.27
N GLN A 313 15.30 -24.85 10.62
CA GLN A 313 15.72 -26.18 11.11
C GLN A 313 16.10 -27.13 9.97
N SER A 314 15.85 -26.75 8.73
CA SER A 314 16.03 -27.60 7.54
C SER A 314 17.45 -27.48 6.97
N SER A 315 18.37 -28.34 7.44
CA SER A 315 19.75 -28.41 6.94
C SER A 315 20.05 -29.68 6.15
N GLN A 316 20.24 -29.55 4.83
CA GLN A 316 21.32 -30.12 4.00
C GLN A 316 20.93 -30.23 2.52
N ILE A 317 21.85 -29.89 1.62
CA ILE A 317 21.69 -29.99 0.17
C ILE A 317 22.92 -30.67 -0.42
N GLU A 318 22.87 -32.00 -0.52
CA GLU A 318 23.61 -32.79 -1.51
C GLU A 318 22.56 -33.49 -2.37
N ASN A 319 22.64 -33.35 -3.70
CA ASN A 319 21.66 -33.85 -4.66
C ASN A 319 20.22 -33.29 -4.53
N MET A 320 20.05 -32.08 -3.99
CA MET A 320 18.79 -31.34 -4.04
C MET A 320 18.86 -30.21 -5.07
N GLU A 321 17.72 -29.88 -5.66
CA GLU A 321 17.57 -28.79 -6.63
C GLU A 321 16.60 -27.73 -6.08
N PRO A 322 16.78 -26.44 -6.46
CA PRO A 322 15.86 -25.37 -6.07
C PRO A 322 14.44 -25.69 -6.53
N LEU A 323 13.46 -25.39 -5.69
CA LEU A 323 12.05 -25.59 -6.00
C LEU A 323 11.60 -24.80 -7.23
N ALA A 324 12.27 -23.66 -7.51
CA ALA A 324 12.10 -22.88 -8.73
C ALA A 324 12.25 -23.71 -10.03
N VAL A 325 13.06 -24.77 -10.04
CA VAL A 325 13.23 -25.69 -11.19
C VAL A 325 11.95 -26.51 -11.42
N PHE A 326 11.18 -26.79 -10.37
CA PHE A 326 9.99 -27.64 -10.43
C PHE A 326 8.68 -26.86 -10.63
N LYS A 327 8.73 -25.58 -11.02
CA LYS A 327 7.52 -24.75 -11.25
C LYS A 327 6.49 -25.44 -12.15
N GLN A 328 6.93 -26.08 -13.23
CA GLN A 328 6.03 -26.81 -14.13
C GLN A 328 5.44 -28.07 -13.49
N THR A 329 6.23 -28.81 -12.72
CA THR A 329 5.75 -29.98 -11.96
C THR A 329 4.72 -29.57 -10.91
N MET A 330 4.97 -28.47 -10.20
CA MET A 330 4.03 -27.90 -9.23
C MET A 330 2.71 -27.54 -9.91
N LEU A 331 2.76 -26.79 -11.01
CA LEU A 331 1.59 -26.41 -11.78
C LEU A 331 0.84 -27.64 -12.30
N TYR A 332 1.56 -28.67 -12.79
CA TYR A 332 0.97 -29.91 -13.29
C TYR A 332 0.15 -30.65 -12.22
N ASN A 333 0.66 -30.67 -10.99
CA ASN A 333 0.04 -31.37 -9.87
C ASN A 333 -0.86 -30.48 -9.00
N ASP A 334 -1.16 -29.24 -9.43
CA ASP A 334 -1.89 -28.21 -8.65
C ASP A 334 -1.34 -28.10 -7.21
N ILE A 335 -0.01 -28.04 -7.11
CA ILE A 335 0.72 -27.89 -5.86
C ILE A 335 1.10 -26.43 -5.72
N CYS A 336 0.69 -25.81 -4.62
CA CYS A 336 1.09 -24.45 -4.26
C CYS A 336 2.17 -24.48 -3.16
N ILE A 337 2.75 -23.31 -2.87
CA ILE A 337 3.73 -23.19 -1.77
C ILE A 337 3.13 -23.56 -0.42
N ALA A 338 1.84 -23.30 -0.19
CA ALA A 338 1.19 -23.69 1.06
C ALA A 338 1.17 -25.22 1.26
N ASP A 339 0.90 -25.99 0.20
CA ASP A 339 0.95 -27.46 0.24
C ASP A 339 2.36 -27.96 0.62
N ILE A 340 3.39 -27.30 0.08
CA ILE A 340 4.79 -27.64 0.34
C ILE A 340 5.15 -27.35 1.80
N LEU A 341 4.83 -26.16 2.29
CA LEU A 341 5.13 -25.78 3.68
C LEU A 341 4.40 -26.68 4.69
N ILE A 342 3.13 -27.04 4.41
CA ILE A 342 2.37 -27.98 5.23
C ILE A 342 2.97 -29.39 5.14
N GLY A 343 3.39 -29.82 3.94
CA GLY A 343 4.08 -31.09 3.74
C GLY A 343 5.40 -31.18 4.52
N VAL A 344 6.12 -30.07 4.65
CA VAL A 344 7.33 -29.97 5.48
C VAL A 344 6.97 -30.06 6.97
N LEU A 345 5.98 -29.29 7.42
CA LEU A 345 5.50 -29.31 8.81
C LEU A 345 5.05 -30.70 9.25
N ASP A 346 4.35 -31.42 8.36
CA ASP A 346 3.85 -32.78 8.58
C ASP A 346 4.94 -33.87 8.44
N GLY A 347 6.17 -33.50 8.06
CA GLY A 347 7.27 -34.45 7.80
C GLY A 347 7.08 -35.32 6.54
N LYS A 348 6.15 -34.95 5.64
CA LYS A 348 5.88 -35.65 4.36
C LYS A 348 6.88 -35.28 3.27
N LEU A 349 7.53 -34.13 3.38
CA LEU A 349 8.52 -33.65 2.43
C LEU A 349 9.74 -33.10 3.17
N ASN A 350 10.92 -33.66 2.86
CA ASN A 350 12.18 -33.11 3.34
C ASN A 350 12.65 -32.01 2.39
N VAL A 351 13.03 -30.87 2.97
CA VAL A 351 13.55 -29.72 2.22
C VAL A 351 14.91 -29.31 2.76
N GLY A 352 15.75 -28.77 1.89
CA GLY A 352 16.85 -27.89 2.27
C GLY A 352 16.40 -26.45 2.21
N TYR A 353 16.91 -25.60 3.10
CA TYR A 353 16.60 -24.17 3.11
C TYR A 353 17.86 -23.32 3.11
N VAL A 354 18.02 -22.51 2.06
CA VAL A 354 19.09 -21.51 1.93
C VAL A 354 18.44 -20.25 1.40
N THR A 355 18.57 -19.12 2.09
CA THR A 355 17.91 -17.89 1.67
C THR A 355 18.43 -17.36 0.34
N ASP A 356 17.50 -16.98 -0.51
CA ASP A 356 17.72 -16.33 -1.80
C ASP A 356 16.68 -15.20 -1.99
N ASN A 357 16.45 -14.77 -3.22
CA ASN A 357 15.57 -13.67 -3.60
C ASN A 357 14.12 -13.88 -3.18
N ASP A 358 13.61 -15.11 -3.28
CA ASP A 358 12.24 -15.47 -2.91
C ASP A 358 12.16 -16.87 -2.30
N LEU A 359 10.98 -17.23 -1.79
CA LEU A 359 10.77 -18.52 -1.12
C LEU A 359 10.91 -19.72 -2.07
N LEU A 360 10.56 -19.57 -3.35
CA LEU A 360 10.69 -20.62 -4.37
C LEU A 360 12.16 -20.95 -4.66
N SER A 361 13.01 -19.93 -4.68
CA SER A 361 14.45 -20.06 -4.90
C SER A 361 15.18 -20.48 -3.62
N SER A 362 14.57 -20.19 -2.45
CA SER A 362 15.17 -20.52 -1.15
C SER A 362 14.95 -21.97 -0.69
N LEU A 363 13.95 -22.66 -1.26
CA LEU A 363 13.61 -24.03 -0.90
C LEU A 363 14.25 -25.02 -1.88
N PHE A 364 14.82 -26.09 -1.36
CA PHE A 364 15.46 -27.14 -2.13
C PHE A 364 14.84 -28.49 -1.82
N VAL A 365 14.68 -29.33 -2.85
CA VAL A 365 14.04 -30.65 -2.73
C VAL A 365 14.83 -31.71 -3.48
N LYS A 366 14.75 -32.96 -3.02
CA LYS A 366 15.23 -34.10 -3.81
C LYS A 366 14.25 -34.39 -4.95
N PRO A 367 14.69 -34.44 -6.22
CA PRO A 367 13.77 -34.56 -7.37
C PRO A 367 12.81 -35.75 -7.27
N LYS A 368 13.31 -36.93 -6.86
CA LYS A 368 12.49 -38.16 -6.74
C LYS A 368 11.45 -38.05 -5.62
N GLN A 369 11.86 -37.54 -4.46
CA GLN A 369 10.94 -37.36 -3.32
C GLN A 369 9.86 -36.34 -3.66
N PHE A 370 10.24 -35.23 -4.31
CA PHE A 370 9.30 -34.20 -4.71
C PHE A 370 8.26 -34.72 -5.71
N LYS A 371 8.66 -35.47 -6.73
CA LYS A 371 7.71 -36.11 -7.68
C LYS A 371 6.73 -37.05 -6.99
N SER A 372 7.20 -37.85 -6.02
CA SER A 372 6.34 -38.74 -5.21
C SER A 372 5.36 -37.94 -4.36
N PHE A 373 5.84 -36.89 -3.69
CA PHE A 373 5.01 -36.00 -2.87
C PHE A 373 3.91 -35.35 -3.71
N CYS A 374 4.26 -34.78 -4.86
CA CYS A 374 3.30 -34.19 -5.80
C CYS A 374 2.26 -35.21 -6.25
N SER A 375 2.69 -36.43 -6.62
CA SER A 375 1.78 -37.49 -7.07
C SER A 375 0.81 -37.95 -5.97
N GLN A 376 1.28 -38.00 -4.72
CA GLN A 376 0.46 -38.37 -3.57
C GLN A 376 -0.59 -37.30 -3.24
N ILE A 377 -0.18 -36.04 -3.14
CA ILE A 377 -1.11 -34.92 -2.90
C ILE A 377 -2.13 -34.83 -4.03
N PHE A 378 -1.66 -34.98 -5.28
CA PHE A 378 -2.51 -35.00 -6.46
C PHE A 378 -3.53 -36.15 -6.43
N GLY A 379 -3.12 -37.34 -6.01
CA GLY A 379 -4.00 -38.50 -5.84
C GLY A 379 -5.17 -38.22 -4.88
N ASN A 380 -4.90 -37.46 -3.81
CA ASN A 380 -5.93 -37.10 -2.82
C ASN A 380 -6.94 -36.07 -3.33
N LYS A 381 -6.60 -35.29 -4.38
CA LYS A 381 -7.47 -34.25 -4.98
C LYS A 381 -8.38 -34.79 -6.11
N ARG A 382 -8.25 -36.07 -6.52
CA ARG A 382 -8.93 -36.61 -7.72
C ARG A 382 -10.46 -36.53 -7.67
N ASP A 383 -11.04 -36.62 -6.48
CA ASP A 383 -12.50 -36.55 -6.28
C ASP A 383 -13.01 -35.12 -6.02
N GLU A 384 -12.12 -34.11 -6.04
CA GLU A 384 -12.50 -32.72 -5.82
C GLU A 384 -13.24 -32.11 -7.02
N VAL A 385 -14.09 -31.14 -6.69
CA VAL A 385 -14.82 -30.32 -7.64
C VAL A 385 -14.19 -28.94 -7.67
N ILE A 386 -13.81 -28.48 -8.87
CA ILE A 386 -13.21 -27.16 -9.04
C ILE A 386 -14.09 -26.24 -9.89
N SER A 387 -13.90 -24.93 -9.73
CA SER A 387 -14.62 -23.94 -10.54
C SER A 387 -14.15 -23.98 -11.99
N ILE A 388 -15.02 -23.59 -12.91
CA ILE A 388 -14.67 -23.47 -14.34
C ILE A 388 -13.58 -22.42 -14.60
N GLN A 389 -13.43 -21.43 -13.71
CA GLN A 389 -12.31 -20.47 -13.75
C GLN A 389 -10.99 -21.14 -13.39
N LYS A 390 -10.94 -21.94 -12.32
CA LYS A 390 -9.74 -22.72 -11.97
C LYS A 390 -9.39 -23.72 -13.08
N ALA A 391 -10.40 -24.33 -13.70
CA ALA A 391 -10.21 -25.20 -14.85
C ALA A 391 -9.59 -24.47 -16.06
N SER A 392 -10.01 -23.23 -16.32
CA SER A 392 -9.44 -22.38 -17.37
C SER A 392 -7.96 -22.07 -17.09
N GLN A 393 -7.60 -21.77 -15.85
CA GLN A 393 -6.22 -21.54 -15.45
C GLN A 393 -5.36 -22.80 -15.61
N LEU A 394 -5.86 -23.97 -15.20
CA LEU A 394 -5.11 -25.22 -15.27
C LEU A 394 -4.94 -25.73 -16.71
N THR A 395 -5.91 -25.50 -17.59
CA THR A 395 -5.86 -25.98 -18.99
C THR A 395 -5.29 -24.95 -19.98
N GLY A 396 -5.26 -23.67 -19.61
CA GLY A 396 -4.98 -22.56 -20.53
C GLY A 396 -6.10 -22.28 -21.53
N LEU A 397 -7.24 -22.96 -21.42
CA LEU A 397 -8.37 -22.83 -22.33
C LEU A 397 -9.30 -21.68 -21.92
N SER A 398 -9.83 -20.95 -22.91
CA SER A 398 -10.87 -19.95 -22.68
C SER A 398 -12.14 -20.59 -22.10
N HIS A 399 -12.94 -19.80 -21.37
CA HIS A 399 -14.24 -20.24 -20.86
C HIS A 399 -15.13 -20.85 -21.97
N ASN A 400 -15.14 -20.24 -23.16
CA ASN A 400 -15.93 -20.73 -24.29
C ASN A 400 -15.44 -22.10 -24.79
N SER A 401 -14.13 -22.34 -24.80
CA SER A 401 -13.54 -23.63 -25.19
C SER A 401 -13.91 -24.72 -24.18
N LEU A 402 -13.85 -24.42 -22.88
CA LEU A 402 -14.28 -25.34 -21.83
C LEU A 402 -15.78 -25.66 -21.91
N MET A 403 -16.61 -24.67 -22.21
CA MET A 403 -18.06 -24.88 -22.40
C MET A 403 -18.36 -25.72 -23.64
N LYS A 404 -17.55 -25.63 -24.71
CA LYS A 404 -17.64 -26.56 -25.86
C LYS A 404 -17.27 -27.99 -25.48
N LEU A 405 -16.16 -28.19 -24.75
CA LEU A 405 -15.74 -29.51 -24.26
C LEU A 405 -16.78 -30.12 -23.33
N ARG A 406 -17.45 -29.29 -22.51
CA ARG A 406 -18.59 -29.71 -21.69
C ARG A 406 -19.77 -30.18 -22.55
N LYS A 407 -20.16 -29.43 -23.58
CA LYS A 407 -21.23 -29.86 -24.51
C LYS A 407 -20.90 -31.17 -25.22
N GLN A 408 -19.60 -31.44 -25.43
CA GLN A 408 -19.10 -32.69 -26.01
C GLN A 408 -18.98 -33.83 -24.99
N GLY A 409 -19.38 -33.63 -23.73
CA GLY A 409 -19.28 -34.63 -22.66
C GLY A 409 -17.86 -34.89 -22.15
N LYS A 410 -16.86 -34.11 -22.60
CA LYS A 410 -15.45 -34.26 -22.19
C LYS A 410 -15.10 -33.56 -20.86
N LEU A 411 -15.98 -32.68 -20.38
CA LEU A 411 -15.84 -31.93 -19.13
C LEU A 411 -17.14 -32.04 -18.32
N ARG A 412 -17.18 -32.99 -17.39
CA ARG A 412 -18.41 -33.36 -16.65
C ARG A 412 -18.76 -32.34 -15.56
N ILE A 413 -20.06 -32.22 -15.30
CA ILE A 413 -20.59 -31.58 -14.09
C ILE A 413 -20.65 -32.66 -13.01
N PRO A 414 -20.22 -32.38 -11.77
CA PRO A 414 -20.30 -33.37 -10.69
C PRO A 414 -21.74 -33.85 -10.49
N ALA A 415 -21.93 -35.17 -10.38
CA ALA A 415 -23.27 -35.77 -10.39
C ALA A 415 -24.17 -35.31 -9.21
N TRP A 416 -23.55 -34.85 -8.11
CA TRP A 416 -24.24 -34.40 -6.91
C TRP A 416 -24.46 -32.88 -6.84
N THR A 417 -23.98 -32.10 -7.82
CA THR A 417 -24.21 -30.66 -7.88
C THR A 417 -24.92 -30.26 -9.18
N TYR A 418 -26.00 -29.49 -9.07
CA TYR A 418 -26.62 -28.83 -10.24
C TYR A 418 -25.87 -27.54 -10.65
N ASN A 419 -24.72 -27.27 -10.03
CA ASN A 419 -23.97 -26.04 -10.25
C ASN A 419 -23.15 -26.15 -11.55
N THR A 420 -23.67 -25.56 -12.62
CA THR A 420 -22.98 -25.49 -13.92
C THR A 420 -21.66 -24.71 -13.87
N GLY A 421 -21.37 -23.96 -12.80
CA GLY A 421 -20.07 -23.32 -12.58
C GLY A 421 -18.94 -24.27 -12.18
N GLN A 422 -19.24 -25.54 -11.92
CA GLN A 422 -18.31 -26.52 -11.36
C GLN A 422 -18.00 -27.67 -12.32
N VAL A 423 -16.78 -28.20 -12.24
CA VAL A 423 -16.31 -29.31 -13.09
C VAL A 423 -15.54 -30.33 -12.26
N VAL A 424 -15.53 -31.58 -12.73
CA VAL A 424 -14.73 -32.65 -12.15
C VAL A 424 -13.26 -32.41 -12.44
N TYR A 425 -12.42 -32.39 -11.40
CA TYR A 425 -10.98 -32.10 -11.51
C TYR A 425 -10.24 -33.04 -12.47
N GLU A 426 -10.59 -34.33 -12.47
CA GLU A 426 -10.03 -35.35 -13.37
C GLU A 426 -10.17 -35.00 -14.87
N ASP A 427 -11.31 -34.44 -15.28
CA ASP A 427 -11.56 -34.10 -16.68
C ASP A 427 -10.71 -32.91 -17.13
N VAL A 428 -10.55 -31.93 -16.25
CA VAL A 428 -9.72 -30.74 -16.49
C VAL A 428 -8.28 -31.14 -16.79
N LEU A 429 -7.76 -32.12 -16.05
CA LEU A 429 -6.40 -32.61 -16.24
C LEU A 429 -6.23 -33.39 -17.55
N ARG A 430 -7.20 -34.25 -17.89
CA ARG A 430 -7.20 -34.98 -19.17
C ARG A 430 -7.18 -34.01 -20.35
N ILE A 431 -8.03 -32.98 -20.30
CA ILE A 431 -8.09 -31.93 -21.30
C ILE A 431 -6.77 -31.17 -21.39
N ARG A 432 -6.14 -30.87 -20.25
CA ARG A 432 -4.83 -30.20 -20.21
C ARG A 432 -3.75 -31.03 -20.90
N VAL A 433 -3.70 -32.35 -20.66
CA VAL A 433 -2.73 -33.27 -21.30
C VAL A 433 -2.94 -33.31 -22.81
N GLU A 434 -4.20 -33.49 -23.25
CA GLU A 434 -4.55 -33.49 -24.68
C GLU A 434 -4.18 -32.17 -25.36
N HIS A 435 -4.37 -31.03 -24.67
CA HIS A 435 -4.13 -29.70 -25.23
C HIS A 435 -2.66 -29.28 -25.20
N ALA A 436 -1.88 -29.70 -24.20
CA ALA A 436 -0.45 -29.39 -24.13
C ALA A 436 0.36 -30.23 -25.15
N PHE A 437 -0.11 -31.44 -25.49
CA PHE A 437 0.42 -32.22 -26.62
C PHE A 437 0.14 -31.56 -27.99
N GLN A 438 -0.96 -30.81 -28.12
CA GLN A 438 -1.31 -30.07 -29.34
C GLN A 438 -0.51 -28.77 -29.54
N LEU A 439 0.17 -28.27 -28.50
CA LEU A 439 0.90 -27.00 -28.51
C LEU A 439 2.43 -27.14 -28.58
N ASN A 440 2.99 -28.35 -28.76
CA ASN A 440 4.44 -28.62 -28.82
C ASN A 440 5.24 -28.00 -27.64
N LEU A 441 4.66 -28.01 -26.45
CA LEU A 441 5.42 -27.74 -25.23
C LEU A 441 6.07 -29.07 -24.81
N GLU A 442 7.37 -29.24 -25.08
CA GLU A 442 8.13 -30.40 -24.59
C GLU A 442 8.20 -30.36 -23.05
N PHE A 443 7.96 -31.52 -22.41
CA PHE A 443 7.68 -31.68 -20.98
C PHE A 443 8.87 -32.16 -20.15
#